data_AF-A0A3M2BD48-F1
#
_entry.id   AF-A0A3M2BD48-F1
#
_cell.length_a   1.000
_cell.length_b   1.000
_cell.length_c   1.000
_cell.angle_alpha   90.00
_cell.angle_beta   90.00
_cell.angle_gamma   90.00
#
_symmetry.space_group_name_H-M   'P 1'
#
loop_
_entity.id
_entity.type
_entity.pdbx_description
1 polymer ?
#
loop_
_entity_poly.entity_id
_entity_poly.type
_entity_poly.pdbx_seq_one_letter_code
_entity_poly.pdbx_strand_id
1 'polypeptide(L)'
;MNQELYRKGRPTMSDDQTPKIIVDDDWKSQAKAEKEKLRASESSKPAEGAGGAPEKIGFEHLLELLATQALMYLGAFPDPQTGKAIIAPDMARLHIDLLGVVEEKTRGNLTESEKAKIEGILHELRMQYVEITKAVAKAVEEGKINPADLKGGGSGSGTAPGAES
;
A
#
# COMPACT_ATOMS: atom_id res chain seq x y z
N MET A 1 -11.86 62.73 49.62
CA MET A 1 -12.17 63.63 48.49
C MET A 1 -10.87 63.91 47.78
N ASN A 2 -10.72 63.40 46.55
CA ASN A 2 -10.03 64.05 45.43
C ASN A 2 -9.97 63.03 44.30
N GLN A 3 -10.95 63.16 43.39
CA GLN A 3 -10.80 62.77 42.01
C GLN A 3 -9.82 63.76 41.37
N GLU A 4 -8.79 63.27 40.68
CA GLU A 4 -8.26 64.05 39.58
C GLU A 4 -7.70 63.14 38.49
N LEU A 5 -8.09 63.53 37.29
CA LEU A 5 -8.12 62.78 36.05
C LEU A 5 -6.77 62.83 35.32
N TYR A 6 -6.47 61.74 34.61
CA TYR A 6 -5.60 61.65 33.43
C TYR A 6 -4.12 62.06 33.57
N ARG A 7 -3.25 61.04 33.63
CA ARG A 7 -1.98 61.11 32.88
C ARG A 7 -1.49 59.72 32.44
N LYS A 8 -1.73 59.45 31.15
CA LYS A 8 -0.74 58.97 30.19
C LYS A 8 -0.08 57.60 30.48
N GLY A 9 -0.50 56.63 29.67
CA GLY A 9 0.35 55.55 29.14
C GLY A 9 0.99 54.64 30.17
N ARG A 10 0.31 53.52 30.49
CA ARG A 10 0.94 52.40 31.19
C ARG A 10 1.86 51.65 30.21
N PRO A 11 3.18 51.60 30.44
CA PRO A 11 4.03 50.60 29.80
C PRO A 11 3.77 49.27 30.52
N THR A 12 3.36 48.26 29.78
CA THR A 12 3.25 46.88 30.25
C THR A 12 4.65 46.30 30.38
N MET A 13 5.09 46.04 31.62
CA MET A 13 6.26 45.22 31.90
C MET A 13 5.88 43.74 31.73
N SER A 14 6.44 43.13 30.68
CA SER A 14 7.16 41.84 30.62
C SER A 14 7.64 41.30 31.99
N ASP A 15 7.82 40.01 32.31
CA ASP A 15 7.79 38.70 31.64
C ASP A 15 7.51 37.67 32.76
N ASP A 16 6.57 36.75 32.58
CA ASP A 16 6.80 35.32 32.27
C ASP A 16 7.83 34.59 33.17
N GLN A 17 7.31 33.81 34.11
CA GLN A 17 8.01 32.66 34.68
C GLN A 17 7.22 31.40 34.35
N THR A 18 7.58 30.79 33.22
CA THR A 18 7.29 29.39 32.90
C THR A 18 8.61 28.61 32.80
N PRO A 19 8.66 27.35 33.26
CA PRO A 19 9.91 26.62 33.46
C PRO A 19 10.65 26.30 32.15
N LYS A 20 11.95 26.63 32.12
CA LYS A 20 12.90 26.32 31.03
C LYS A 20 13.03 24.81 30.84
N ILE A 21 12.38 24.28 29.82
CA ILE A 21 12.71 22.98 29.22
C ILE A 21 13.78 23.26 28.16
N ILE A 22 14.99 22.77 28.42
CA ILE A 22 16.14 22.82 27.49
C ILE A 22 15.99 21.61 26.57
N VAL A 23 15.18 21.72 25.51
CA VAL A 23 15.15 20.74 24.42
C VAL A 23 14.79 21.45 23.11
N ASP A 24 15.71 22.24 22.57
CA ASP A 24 15.62 22.70 21.18
C ASP A 24 17.04 23.03 20.70
N ASP A 25 17.73 22.02 20.15
CA ASP A 25 18.72 22.19 19.06
C ASP A 25 19.34 20.83 18.64
N ASP A 26 19.44 19.87 19.56
CA ASP A 26 20.08 18.57 19.24
C ASP A 26 19.23 17.63 18.37
N TRP A 27 17.90 17.76 18.39
CA TRP A 27 17.03 16.86 17.62
C TRP A 27 16.91 17.25 16.13
N LYS A 28 17.00 18.56 15.81
CA LYS A 28 17.00 19.04 14.41
C LYS A 28 18.28 18.68 13.67
N SER A 29 19.41 18.64 14.37
CA SER A 29 20.70 18.23 13.81
C SER A 29 20.74 16.73 13.52
N GLN A 30 20.15 15.90 14.39
CA GLN A 30 19.98 14.46 14.15
C GLN A 30 19.01 14.16 13.01
N ALA A 31 17.88 14.87 12.92
CA ALA A 31 16.92 14.70 11.82
C ALA A 31 17.51 15.04 10.44
N LYS A 32 18.45 15.98 10.37
CA LYS A 32 19.12 16.37 9.11
C LYS A 32 20.25 15.41 8.74
N ALA A 33 21.06 15.01 9.72
CA ALA A 33 22.15 14.05 9.53
C ALA A 33 21.64 12.64 9.19
N GLU A 34 20.47 12.25 9.71
CA GLU A 34 19.81 10.99 9.36
C GLU A 34 19.19 11.06 7.95
N LYS A 35 18.52 12.17 7.62
CA LYS A 35 17.96 12.41 6.27
C LYS A 35 19.02 12.48 5.18
N GLU A 36 20.22 12.97 5.49
CA GLU A 36 21.34 13.05 4.55
C GLU A 36 22.07 11.71 4.42
N LYS A 37 22.19 10.92 5.51
CA LYS A 37 22.69 9.54 5.45
C LYS A 37 21.73 8.60 4.72
N LEU A 38 20.43 8.78 4.88
CA LEU A 38 19.39 8.07 4.11
C LEU A 38 19.52 8.41 2.62
N ARG A 39 19.69 9.70 2.26
CA ARG A 39 19.90 10.11 0.86
C ARG A 39 21.24 9.65 0.26
N ALA A 40 22.30 9.58 1.06
CA ALA A 40 23.59 9.06 0.60
C ALA A 40 23.58 7.53 0.44
N SER A 41 22.77 6.82 1.23
CA SER A 41 22.53 5.38 1.06
C SER A 41 21.47 5.05 0.00
N GLU A 42 20.63 6.01 -0.40
CA GLU A 42 19.74 5.92 -1.58
C GLU A 42 20.50 6.03 -2.92
N SER A 43 21.71 6.62 -2.97
CA SER A 43 22.52 6.66 -4.20
C SER A 43 23.28 5.36 -4.52
N SER A 44 23.16 4.32 -3.70
CA SER A 44 23.83 3.02 -3.94
C SER A 44 22.97 1.77 -3.70
N LYS A 45 21.65 1.95 -3.52
CA LYS A 45 20.67 0.87 -3.66
C LYS A 45 19.87 1.10 -4.95
N PRO A 46 19.72 0.10 -5.84
CA PRO A 46 18.66 0.16 -6.83
C PRO A 46 17.35 0.40 -6.10
N ALA A 47 16.62 1.44 -6.49
CA ALA A 47 15.36 1.83 -5.91
C ALA A 47 14.29 0.76 -6.18
N GLU A 48 14.17 -0.24 -5.31
CA GLU A 48 12.99 -1.09 -5.22
C GLU A 48 11.87 -0.29 -4.52
N GLY A 49 11.08 0.43 -5.32
CA GLY A 49 9.83 1.04 -4.89
C GLY A 49 9.67 2.52 -5.22
N ALA A 50 9.55 2.87 -6.51
CA ALA A 50 8.64 3.90 -7.03
C ALA A 50 8.89 4.17 -8.53
N GLY A 51 8.02 3.64 -9.39
CA GLY A 51 7.62 4.31 -10.65
C GLY A 51 8.62 4.41 -11.82
N GLY A 52 9.74 3.70 -11.82
CA GLY A 52 10.58 3.55 -13.00
C GLY A 52 10.39 2.17 -13.63
N ALA A 53 10.02 2.10 -14.91
CA ALA A 53 10.09 0.84 -15.64
C ALA A 53 11.57 0.37 -15.62
N PRO A 54 11.85 -0.92 -15.34
CA PRO A 54 13.22 -1.41 -15.28
C PRO A 54 13.91 -1.17 -16.63
N GLU A 55 15.20 -0.78 -16.60
CA GLU A 55 15.98 -0.53 -17.83
C GLU A 55 15.98 -1.75 -18.77
N LYS A 56 15.81 -2.96 -18.21
CA LYS A 56 15.62 -4.21 -18.95
C LYS A 56 14.56 -5.08 -18.27
N ILE A 57 13.52 -5.45 -19.00
CA ILE A 57 12.51 -6.41 -18.55
C ILE A 57 13.04 -7.83 -18.80
N GLY A 58 13.11 -8.62 -17.73
CA GLY A 58 13.47 -10.05 -17.78
C GLY A 58 12.27 -10.97 -17.50
N PHE A 59 12.47 -12.29 -17.64
CA PHE A 59 11.44 -13.30 -17.35
C PHE A 59 10.88 -13.17 -15.94
N GLU A 60 11.73 -12.92 -14.95
CA GLU A 60 11.32 -12.78 -13.55
C GLU A 60 10.31 -11.65 -13.33
N HIS A 61 10.50 -10.52 -14.03
CA HIS A 61 9.59 -9.37 -13.95
C HIS A 61 8.19 -9.73 -14.50
N LEU A 62 8.11 -10.60 -15.51
CA LEU A 62 6.83 -11.09 -16.01
C LEU A 62 6.13 -11.96 -14.95
N LEU A 63 6.89 -12.82 -14.25
CA LEU A 63 6.33 -13.64 -13.18
C LEU A 63 5.83 -12.79 -12.02
N GLU A 64 6.62 -11.81 -11.59
CA GLU A 64 6.28 -10.87 -10.53
C GLU A 64 5.05 -10.03 -10.86
N LEU A 65 4.93 -9.57 -12.11
CA LEU A 65 3.76 -8.84 -12.58
C LEU A 65 2.48 -9.69 -12.43
N LEU A 66 2.51 -10.92 -12.95
CA LEU A 66 1.35 -11.82 -12.88
C LEU A 66 1.02 -12.25 -11.45
N ALA A 67 2.05 -12.51 -10.64
CA ALA A 67 1.88 -12.86 -9.23
C ALA A 67 1.27 -11.70 -8.44
N THR A 68 1.76 -10.48 -8.65
CA THR A 68 1.24 -9.27 -7.99
C THR A 68 -0.23 -9.05 -8.34
N GLN A 69 -0.60 -9.25 -9.61
CA GLN A 69 -2.00 -9.16 -10.05
C GLN A 69 -2.88 -10.22 -9.37
N ALA A 70 -2.42 -11.47 -9.30
CA ALA A 70 -3.14 -12.54 -8.60
C ALA A 70 -3.35 -12.18 -7.11
N LEU A 71 -2.29 -11.75 -6.43
CA LEU A 71 -2.33 -11.32 -5.02
C LEU A 71 -3.26 -10.13 -4.79
N MET A 72 -3.23 -9.13 -5.68
CA MET A 72 -4.12 -7.98 -5.62
C MET A 72 -5.59 -8.40 -5.67
N TYR A 73 -5.97 -9.31 -6.58
CA TYR A 73 -7.33 -9.84 -6.67
C TYR A 73 -7.70 -10.82 -5.56
N LEU A 74 -6.73 -11.29 -4.78
CA LEU A 74 -6.95 -12.02 -3.53
C LEU A 74 -7.08 -11.08 -2.33
N GLY A 75 -6.95 -9.76 -2.51
CA GLY A 75 -7.07 -8.77 -1.45
C GLY A 75 -5.81 -8.59 -0.61
N ALA A 76 -4.65 -9.01 -1.12
CA ALA A 76 -3.37 -8.82 -0.42
C ALA A 76 -2.99 -7.33 -0.27
N PHE A 77 -3.49 -6.48 -1.18
CA PHE A 77 -3.22 -5.04 -1.18
C PHE A 77 -4.54 -4.25 -1.31
N PRO A 78 -4.67 -3.12 -0.60
CA PRO A 78 -5.77 -2.20 -0.84
C PRO A 78 -5.57 -1.51 -2.20
N ASP A 79 -6.67 -1.31 -2.92
CA ASP A 79 -6.67 -0.55 -4.16
C ASP A 79 -6.25 0.91 -3.89
N PRO A 80 -5.29 1.47 -4.65
CA PRO A 80 -4.75 2.79 -4.37
C PRO A 80 -5.73 3.94 -4.64
N GLN A 81 -6.78 3.72 -5.43
CA GLN A 81 -7.82 4.71 -5.72
C GLN A 81 -8.92 4.72 -4.65
N THR A 82 -9.32 3.53 -4.19
CA THR A 82 -10.47 3.36 -3.29
C THR A 82 -10.10 3.06 -1.85
N GLY A 83 -8.86 2.64 -1.59
CA GLY A 83 -8.37 2.21 -0.27
C GLY A 83 -8.94 0.86 0.19
N LYS A 84 -9.73 0.16 -0.64
CA LYS A 84 -10.40 -1.09 -0.27
C LYS A 84 -9.67 -2.30 -0.85
N ALA A 85 -9.62 -3.40 -0.10
CA ALA A 85 -9.13 -4.66 -0.63
C ALA A 85 -10.05 -5.15 -1.75
N ILE A 86 -9.47 -5.53 -2.89
CA ILE A 86 -10.20 -6.12 -4.01
C ILE A 86 -10.19 -7.64 -3.83
N ILE A 87 -11.36 -8.24 -3.66
CA ILE A 87 -11.50 -9.70 -3.60
C ILE A 87 -12.31 -10.15 -4.81
N ALA A 88 -11.61 -10.63 -5.83
CA ALA A 88 -12.19 -11.17 -7.06
C ALA A 88 -11.50 -12.51 -7.40
N PRO A 89 -11.93 -13.63 -6.78
CA PRO A 89 -11.26 -14.92 -6.95
C PRO A 89 -11.19 -15.37 -8.41
N ASP A 90 -12.20 -15.09 -9.23
CA ASP A 90 -12.19 -15.44 -10.65
C ASP A 90 -11.03 -14.73 -11.40
N MET A 91 -10.76 -13.47 -11.06
CA MET A 91 -9.64 -12.71 -11.64
C MET A 91 -8.30 -13.19 -11.09
N ALA A 92 -8.22 -13.54 -9.81
CA ALA A 92 -7.01 -14.14 -9.25
C ALA A 92 -6.67 -15.45 -9.97
N ARG A 93 -7.67 -16.32 -10.19
CA ARG A 93 -7.51 -17.59 -10.91
C ARG A 93 -6.99 -17.39 -12.33
N LEU A 94 -7.53 -16.42 -13.07
CA LEU A 94 -7.07 -16.10 -14.43
C LEU A 94 -5.55 -15.87 -14.48
N HIS A 95 -5.00 -15.12 -13.52
CA HIS A 95 -3.56 -14.80 -13.49
C HIS A 95 -2.72 -16.03 -13.08
N ILE A 96 -3.22 -16.86 -12.16
CA ILE A 96 -2.59 -18.13 -11.79
C ILE A 96 -2.56 -19.09 -12.99
N ASP A 97 -3.66 -19.18 -13.73
CA ASP A 97 -3.76 -20.03 -14.92
C ASP A 97 -2.83 -19.50 -16.03
N LEU A 98 -2.70 -18.18 -16.19
CA LEU A 98 -1.76 -17.57 -17.12
C LEU A 98 -0.30 -17.87 -16.76
N LEU A 99 0.07 -17.84 -15.48
CA LEU A 99 1.39 -18.32 -15.01
C LEU A 99 1.61 -19.79 -15.38
N GLY A 100 0.59 -20.63 -15.25
CA GLY A 100 0.64 -22.03 -15.71
C GLY A 100 0.89 -22.17 -17.21
N VAL A 101 0.22 -21.34 -18.03
CA VAL A 101 0.48 -21.30 -19.48
C VAL A 101 1.91 -20.85 -19.78
N VAL A 102 2.43 -19.85 -19.06
CA VAL A 102 3.82 -19.40 -19.19
C VAL A 102 4.79 -20.54 -18.87
N GLU A 103 4.58 -21.27 -17.77
CA GLU A 103 5.37 -22.44 -17.38
C GLU A 103 5.39 -23.51 -18.50
N GLU A 104 4.21 -23.86 -19.01
CA GLU A 104 4.07 -24.86 -20.07
C GLU A 104 4.76 -24.44 -21.38
N LYS A 105 4.59 -23.17 -21.78
CA LYS A 105 5.13 -22.66 -23.04
C LYS A 105 6.62 -22.35 -23.00
N THR A 106 7.19 -22.17 -21.81
CA THR A 106 8.63 -21.91 -21.63
C THR A 106 9.42 -23.15 -21.25
N ARG A 107 8.75 -24.30 -21.05
CA ARG A 107 9.39 -25.57 -20.70
C ARG A 107 10.51 -25.94 -21.68
N GLY A 108 11.69 -26.25 -21.14
CA GLY A 108 12.89 -26.55 -21.91
C GLY A 108 13.73 -25.33 -22.30
N ASN A 109 13.23 -24.11 -22.07
CA ASN A 109 13.97 -22.85 -22.25
C ASN A 109 14.29 -22.14 -20.92
N LEU A 110 13.90 -22.74 -19.79
CA LEU A 110 14.13 -22.19 -18.45
C LEU A 110 15.48 -22.65 -17.90
N THR A 111 16.19 -21.73 -17.24
CA THR A 111 17.26 -22.09 -16.31
C THR A 111 16.68 -22.77 -15.07
N GLU A 112 17.52 -23.49 -14.31
CA GLU A 112 17.09 -24.15 -13.07
C GLU A 112 16.51 -23.15 -12.06
N SER A 113 17.10 -21.95 -11.98
CA SER A 113 16.62 -20.87 -11.11
C SER A 113 15.24 -20.36 -11.54
N GLU A 114 15.03 -20.13 -12.84
CA GLU A 114 13.74 -19.66 -13.36
C GLU A 114 12.64 -20.71 -13.19
N LYS A 115 12.98 -21.99 -13.41
CA LYS A 115 12.09 -23.12 -13.18
C LYS A 115 11.66 -23.22 -11.71
N ALA A 116 12.62 -23.21 -10.79
CA ALA A 116 12.32 -23.24 -9.37
C ALA A 116 11.47 -22.03 -8.93
N LYS A 117 11.74 -20.84 -9.50
CA LYS A 117 10.97 -19.63 -9.20
C LYS A 117 9.52 -19.73 -9.67
N ILE A 118 9.26 -20.11 -10.91
CA ILE A 118 7.87 -20.23 -11.41
C ILE A 118 7.09 -21.33 -10.69
N GLU A 119 7.73 -22.47 -10.40
CA GLU A 119 7.10 -23.57 -9.63
C GLU A 119 6.75 -23.12 -8.20
N GLY A 120 7.66 -22.38 -7.54
CA GLY A 120 7.43 -21.81 -6.21
C GLY A 120 6.29 -20.80 -6.18
N ILE A 121 6.28 -19.85 -7.11
CA ILE A 121 5.21 -18.85 -7.23
C ILE A 121 3.86 -19.52 -7.47
N LEU A 122 3.79 -20.49 -8.39
CA LEU A 122 2.56 -21.23 -8.66
C LEU A 122 2.07 -22.01 -7.44
N HIS A 123 2.97 -22.64 -6.69
CA HIS A 123 2.61 -23.36 -5.47
C HIS A 123 2.00 -22.43 -4.43
N GLU A 124 2.69 -21.32 -4.11
CA GLU A 124 2.25 -20.36 -3.12
C GLU A 124 0.90 -19.74 -3.47
N LEU A 125 0.75 -19.24 -4.71
CA LEU A 125 -0.49 -18.61 -5.16
C LEU A 125 -1.67 -19.58 -5.14
N ARG A 126 -1.47 -20.85 -5.53
CA ARG A 126 -2.53 -21.88 -5.50
C ARG A 126 -2.98 -22.16 -4.07
N MET A 127 -2.04 -22.23 -3.12
CA MET A 127 -2.36 -22.41 -1.71
C MET A 127 -3.18 -21.23 -1.16
N GLN A 128 -2.69 -20.01 -1.36
CA GLN A 128 -3.39 -18.79 -0.93
C GLN A 128 -4.78 -18.67 -1.57
N TYR A 129 -4.88 -18.99 -2.86
CA TYR A 129 -6.16 -19.00 -3.57
C TYR A 129 -7.17 -19.94 -2.90
N VAL A 130 -6.77 -21.17 -2.58
CA VAL A 130 -7.65 -22.14 -1.91
C VAL A 130 -8.05 -21.67 -0.52
N GLU A 131 -7.14 -21.08 0.25
CA GLU A 131 -7.45 -20.56 1.58
C GLU A 131 -8.44 -19.40 1.53
N ILE A 132 -8.20 -18.42 0.65
CA ILE A 132 -9.03 -17.23 0.54
C ILE A 132 -10.39 -17.57 -0.06
N THR A 133 -10.46 -18.42 -1.09
CA THR A 133 -11.75 -18.86 -1.64
C THR A 133 -12.61 -19.59 -0.61
N LYS A 134 -12.02 -20.44 0.24
CA LYS A 134 -12.73 -21.08 1.35
C LYS A 134 -13.23 -20.04 2.38
N ALA A 135 -12.39 -19.08 2.75
CA ALA A 135 -12.77 -18.03 3.69
C ALA A 135 -13.91 -17.15 3.14
N VAL A 136 -13.84 -16.79 1.86
CA VAL A 136 -14.89 -16.02 1.16
C VAL A 136 -16.18 -16.82 1.07
N ALA A 137 -16.14 -18.10 0.71
CA ALA A 137 -17.33 -18.95 0.64
C ALA A 137 -18.03 -19.04 2.01
N LYS A 138 -17.26 -19.23 3.08
CA LYS A 138 -17.79 -19.22 4.45
C LYS A 138 -18.41 -17.87 4.83
N ALA A 139 -17.76 -16.76 4.49
CA ALA A 139 -18.27 -15.42 4.77
C ALA A 139 -19.56 -15.10 3.98
N VAL A 140 -19.71 -15.65 2.77
CA VAL A 140 -20.95 -15.58 1.99
C VAL A 140 -22.08 -16.38 2.64
N GLU A 141 -21.80 -17.60 3.10
CA GLU A 141 -22.77 -18.44 3.81
C GLU A 141 -23.25 -17.80 5.12
N GLU A 142 -22.33 -17.14 5.85
CA GLU A 142 -22.62 -16.37 7.06
C GLU A 142 -23.30 -15.01 6.78
N GLY A 143 -23.53 -14.64 5.52
CA GLY A 143 -24.19 -13.39 5.11
C GLY A 143 -23.35 -12.13 5.31
N LYS A 144 -22.03 -12.26 5.52
CA LYS A 144 -21.09 -11.14 5.73
C LYS A 144 -20.63 -10.48 4.44
N ILE A 145 -20.71 -11.19 3.32
CA ILE A 145 -20.30 -10.72 1.98
C ILE A 145 -21.43 -11.02 1.01
N ASN A 146 -21.82 -10.04 0.19
CA ASN A 146 -22.75 -10.30 -0.91
C ASN A 146 -21.97 -10.87 -2.12
N PRO A 147 -22.45 -11.95 -2.75
CA PRO A 147 -21.81 -12.52 -3.93
C PRO A 147 -21.65 -11.54 -5.10
N ALA A 148 -22.53 -10.54 -5.20
CA ALA A 148 -22.46 -9.50 -6.22
C ALA A 148 -21.20 -8.63 -6.08
N ASP A 149 -20.71 -8.42 -4.85
CA ASP A 149 -19.53 -7.60 -4.56
C ASP A 149 -18.23 -8.30 -5.00
N LEU A 150 -18.23 -9.63 -5.09
CA LEU A 150 -17.08 -10.44 -5.54
C LEU A 150 -16.95 -10.48 -7.07
N LYS A 151 -18.07 -10.31 -7.78
CA LYS A 151 -18.14 -10.34 -9.26
C LYS A 151 -17.91 -8.97 -9.88
N GLY A 152 -18.12 -7.91 -9.10
CA GLY A 152 -18.02 -6.51 -9.50
C GLY A 152 -16.61 -5.92 -9.36
N GLY A 153 -15.61 -6.50 -10.03
CA GLY A 153 -14.30 -5.84 -10.24
C GLY A 153 -14.36 -4.62 -11.18
N GLY A 154 -15.55 -4.16 -11.55
CA GLY A 154 -15.79 -3.01 -12.42
C GLY A 154 -16.95 -2.15 -11.91
N SER A 155 -16.61 -0.93 -11.49
CA SER A 155 -17.52 0.22 -11.37
C SER A 155 -18.81 0.02 -10.56
N GLY A 156 -18.66 -0.02 -9.23
CA GLY A 156 -19.76 0.35 -8.34
C GLY A 156 -19.84 1.88 -8.23
N SER A 157 -20.58 2.51 -9.14
CA SER A 157 -21.05 3.89 -8.95
C SER A 157 -21.86 3.95 -7.66
N GLY A 158 -21.25 4.46 -6.59
CA GLY A 158 -21.95 4.79 -5.36
C GLY A 158 -22.97 5.89 -5.65
N THR A 159 -24.22 5.49 -5.83
CA THR A 159 -25.37 6.38 -5.79
C THR A 159 -25.40 7.00 -4.39
N ALA A 160 -25.16 8.31 -4.30
CA ALA A 160 -25.33 9.04 -3.05
C ALA A 160 -26.80 8.95 -2.60
N PRO A 161 -27.08 8.68 -1.32
CA PRO A 161 -28.45 8.74 -0.82
C PRO A 161 -28.91 10.20 -0.77
N GLY A 162 -30.19 10.39 -1.10
CA GLY A 162 -30.78 11.66 -1.46
C GLY A 162 -30.68 12.77 -0.41
N ALA A 163 -30.50 13.98 -0.91
CA ALA A 163 -30.95 15.19 -0.24
C ALA A 163 -32.41 15.40 -0.63
N GLU A 164 -33.33 15.09 0.27
CA GLU A 164 -34.71 15.56 0.21
C GLU A 164 -35.08 16.25 1.54
N SER A 165 -35.75 17.40 1.34
CA SER A 165 -36.46 18.29 2.28
C SER A 165 -35.64 19.33 3.06
#